data_AF-A0A944F212-F1
#
_entry.id   AF-A0A944F212-F1
#
_cell.length_a   1.000
_cell.length_b   1.000
_cell.length_c   1.000
_cell.angle_alpha   90.00
_cell.angle_beta   90.00
_cell.angle_gamma   90.00
#
_symmetry.space_group_name_H-M   'P 1'
#
loop_
_entity.id
_entity.type
_entity.pdbx_description
1 polymer ?
#
loop_
_entity_poly.entity_id
_entity_poly.type
_entity_poly.pdbx_seq_one_letter_code
_entity_poly.pdbx_strand_id
1 'polypeptide(L)'
;MLEGLGAVDWRELEPVRPDRPATDVPKVLRRIARADATTGQNAVDRAYGDLQDLLVAPDRVTDAGTAALPFLVDLAVDPDTVARPDLVDVLAGLADNDATGEAGALDPEWNAAWRRQWPRLRTLLRDEDPVMRRAALQLIAGRTVPLLEQWREETDLSVRVTVLLALGEAAAAEGLTGATVAEVRAVLDHVHHGEDPVLRVAAVIATAHLDPQAPLRAYPMLLELLTDPPLAPEFGRVWYTLNCEYPYNREDVAAWVVDLLGHDTAVATSFVADLAEAAGRTDDAGLRRCALDEAWRLLVVRPSAAAALLPLAAGLLADPDDDVRYKAAHLLAVLGRRAAPYADRLAAFLDDPGESRFFDGTVGDHARWALTRIGDPRGLPDLVERLVAPYRDMPGRGYCIGDPRQPDVADVLRPLRAHAGVLLPAVREALRDEVARAGWLVGDLREVLQAWGENPMLPGETKPYQQPWEPPLVEPAQAEATVVASVADGKLHWTFSAALASLTRHGRLAPPVRDALTALRAEDRRLSEYGDYRAFLQDEEIRARIDAVLALP
;
A
#
# COMPACT_ATOMS: atom_id res chain seq x y z
N MET A 1 25.97 13.09 31.73
CA MET A 1 25.02 12.88 30.60
C MET A 1 25.10 13.98 29.54
N LEU A 2 25.26 15.27 29.87
CA LEU A 2 25.39 16.35 28.86
C LEU A 2 26.59 17.30 29.14
N GLU A 3 27.69 16.76 29.67
CA GLU A 3 28.88 17.55 29.96
C GLU A 3 29.52 18.07 28.68
N GLY A 4 29.86 19.35 28.63
CA GLY A 4 30.42 19.97 27.43
C GLY A 4 29.38 20.43 26.39
N LEU A 5 28.09 20.17 26.58
CA LEU A 5 27.03 20.63 25.65
C LEU A 5 27.02 22.16 25.48
N GLY A 6 27.38 22.90 26.53
CA GLY A 6 27.50 24.36 26.49
C GLY A 6 28.84 24.89 25.94
N ALA A 7 29.82 24.03 25.68
CA ALA A 7 31.12 24.41 25.13
C ALA A 7 31.14 24.41 23.60
N VAL A 8 30.16 23.77 22.96
CA VAL A 8 29.96 23.80 21.50
C VAL A 8 29.33 25.14 21.11
N ASP A 9 29.89 25.82 20.10
CA ASP A 9 29.30 27.05 19.57
C ASP A 9 28.18 26.75 18.54
N TRP A 10 27.00 26.41 19.06
CA TRP A 10 25.81 26.08 18.28
C TRP A 10 25.30 27.22 17.36
N ARG A 11 25.85 28.44 17.47
CA ARG A 11 25.48 29.55 16.58
C ARG A 11 26.25 29.52 15.26
N GLU A 12 27.42 28.90 15.24
CA GLU A 12 28.27 28.81 14.07
C GLU A 12 27.96 27.58 13.20
N LEU A 13 27.16 26.64 13.73
CA LEU A 13 26.80 25.39 13.05
C LEU A 13 25.67 25.59 12.03
N GLU A 14 25.77 24.89 10.91
CA GLU A 14 24.78 24.89 9.84
C GLU A 14 23.48 24.19 10.28
N PRO A 15 22.31 24.86 10.19
CA PRO A 15 21.04 24.21 10.49
C PRO A 15 20.59 23.29 9.35
N VAL A 16 19.80 22.25 9.68
CA VAL A 16 19.14 21.39 8.68
C VAL A 16 18.11 22.18 7.86
N ARG A 17 17.35 23.08 8.51
CA ARG A 17 16.38 23.96 7.84
C ARG A 17 16.57 25.43 8.25
N PRO A 18 16.38 26.41 7.33
CA PRO A 18 16.58 27.84 7.64
C PRO A 18 15.73 28.38 8.80
N ASP A 19 14.55 27.80 9.03
CA ASP A 19 13.60 28.17 10.09
C ASP A 19 13.85 27.45 11.44
N ARG A 20 14.83 26.54 11.49
CA ARG A 20 15.15 25.72 12.67
C ARG A 20 16.64 25.85 13.01
N PRO A 21 17.05 26.86 13.81
CA PRO A 21 18.46 27.12 14.08
C PRO A 21 19.10 26.03 14.98
N ALA A 22 20.36 25.68 14.73
CA ALA A 22 21.13 24.70 15.52
C ALA A 22 21.17 25.01 17.03
N THR A 23 20.97 26.28 17.42
CA THR A 23 20.84 26.71 18.83
C THR A 23 19.65 26.10 19.59
N ASP A 24 18.70 25.46 18.91
CA ASP A 24 17.59 24.74 19.54
C ASP A 24 17.97 23.31 19.94
N VAL A 25 18.99 22.70 19.33
CA VAL A 25 19.47 21.34 19.64
C VAL A 25 19.77 21.17 21.14
N PRO A 26 20.53 22.07 21.80
CA PRO A 26 20.80 21.92 23.24
C PRO A 26 19.56 22.07 24.12
N LYS A 27 18.51 22.74 23.65
CA LYS A 27 17.26 22.89 24.42
C LYS A 27 16.48 21.59 24.38
N VAL A 28 16.41 20.95 23.19
CA VAL A 28 15.73 19.67 22.99
C VAL A 28 16.47 18.54 23.70
N LEU A 29 17.80 18.44 23.58
CA LEU A 29 18.60 17.44 24.31
C LEU A 29 18.42 17.54 25.84
N ARG A 30 18.38 18.76 26.39
CA ARG A 30 18.10 18.96 27.82
C ARG A 30 16.66 18.64 28.21
N ARG A 31 15.71 18.77 27.29
CA ARG A 31 14.30 18.39 27.52
C ARG A 31 14.21 16.87 27.65
N ILE A 32 14.84 16.14 26.74
CA ILE A 32 14.92 14.68 26.76
C ILE A 32 15.63 14.20 28.03
N ALA A 33 16.81 14.74 28.33
CA ALA A 33 17.59 14.36 29.52
C ALA A 33 16.92 14.67 30.88
N ARG A 34 15.85 15.48 30.89
CA ARG A 34 15.07 15.81 32.10
C ARG A 34 13.73 15.10 32.15
N ALA A 35 13.31 14.49 31.05
CA ALA A 35 12.08 13.74 31.01
C ALA A 35 12.24 12.46 31.84
N ASP A 36 11.16 12.07 32.48
CA ASP A 36 11.07 10.90 33.35
C ASP A 36 9.74 10.17 33.11
N ALA A 37 9.50 9.09 33.84
CA ALA A 37 8.28 8.30 33.73
C ALA A 37 6.97 9.08 34.01
N THR A 38 7.05 10.30 34.56
CA THR A 38 5.88 11.16 34.81
C THR A 38 5.65 12.18 33.69
N THR A 39 6.59 12.31 32.76
CA THR A 39 6.48 13.19 31.60
C THR A 39 5.46 12.62 30.62
N GLY A 40 4.48 13.43 30.20
CA GLY A 40 3.43 12.95 29.30
C GLY A 40 3.97 12.54 27.93
N GLN A 41 3.48 11.41 27.39
CA GLN A 41 3.93 10.80 26.13
C GLN A 41 4.02 11.82 24.97
N ASN A 42 2.95 12.60 24.73
CA ASN A 42 2.92 13.62 23.68
C ASN A 42 4.07 14.66 23.78
N ALA A 43 4.59 14.93 24.99
CA ALA A 43 5.70 15.84 25.18
C ALA A 43 7.05 15.17 24.88
N VAL A 44 7.16 13.87 25.15
CA VAL A 44 8.29 13.02 24.78
C VAL A 44 8.35 12.90 23.26
N ASP A 45 7.28 12.44 22.61
CA ASP A 45 7.20 12.26 21.15
C ASP A 45 7.55 13.57 20.41
N ARG A 46 7.03 14.70 20.90
CA ARG A 46 7.35 16.02 20.33
C ARG A 46 8.83 16.38 20.48
N ALA A 47 9.46 16.04 21.61
CA ALA A 47 10.87 16.31 21.81
C ALA A 47 11.74 15.49 20.84
N TYR A 48 11.39 14.23 20.61
CA TYR A 48 12.06 13.37 19.64
C TYR A 48 11.84 13.82 18.20
N GLY A 49 10.61 14.15 17.82
CA GLY A 49 10.29 14.73 16.51
C GLY A 49 11.01 16.06 16.26
N ASP A 50 11.04 16.96 17.24
CA ASP A 50 11.82 18.21 17.17
C ASP A 50 13.32 17.92 16.97
N LEU A 51 13.86 16.90 17.65
CA LEU A 51 15.28 16.53 17.55
C LEU A 51 15.62 15.96 16.16
N GLN A 52 14.77 15.09 15.63
CA GLN A 52 14.92 14.52 14.30
C GLN A 52 14.87 15.62 13.22
N ASP A 53 13.90 16.53 13.30
CA ASP A 53 13.78 17.68 12.40
C ASP A 53 15.00 18.61 12.44
N LEU A 54 15.69 18.70 13.59
CA LEU A 54 16.85 19.56 13.78
C LEU A 54 18.16 18.94 13.29
N LEU A 55 18.27 17.60 13.26
CA LEU A 55 19.54 16.90 13.06
C LEU A 55 19.57 16.02 11.80
N VAL A 56 18.44 15.43 11.39
CA VAL A 56 18.39 14.49 10.26
C VAL A 56 17.97 15.24 9.00
N ALA A 57 18.91 15.40 8.06
CA ALA A 57 18.61 15.86 6.71
C ALA A 57 18.44 14.65 5.77
N PRO A 58 17.64 14.78 4.68
CA PRO A 58 17.43 13.67 3.75
C PRO A 58 18.66 13.30 2.89
N ASP A 59 19.61 14.23 2.72
CA ASP A 59 20.67 14.15 1.71
C ASP A 59 22.07 14.49 2.24
N ARG A 60 22.23 14.72 3.56
CA ARG A 60 23.52 15.10 4.16
C ARG A 60 23.57 14.93 5.68
N VAL A 61 24.78 14.93 6.22
CA VAL A 61 25.03 15.10 7.66
C VAL A 61 25.60 16.50 7.90
N THR A 62 24.93 17.30 8.73
CA THR A 62 25.40 18.64 9.10
C THR A 62 26.45 18.58 10.21
N ASP A 63 27.25 19.64 10.34
CA ASP A 63 28.16 19.86 11.47
C ASP A 63 27.42 19.87 12.82
N ALA A 64 26.17 20.33 12.87
CA ALA A 64 25.27 20.20 14.02
C ALA A 64 24.98 18.72 14.37
N GLY A 65 24.77 17.86 13.37
CA GLY A 65 24.64 16.41 13.55
C GLY A 65 25.92 15.79 14.12
N THR A 66 27.07 16.11 13.53
CA THR A 66 28.38 15.64 14.04
C THR A 66 28.64 16.10 15.47
N ALA A 67 28.35 17.36 15.80
CA ALA A 67 28.54 17.93 17.13
C ALA A 67 27.57 17.34 18.17
N ALA A 68 26.35 16.98 17.76
CA ALA A 68 25.34 16.38 18.64
C ALA A 68 25.65 14.92 18.98
N LEU A 69 26.36 14.19 18.11
CA LEU A 69 26.56 12.75 18.20
C LEU A 69 27.01 12.23 19.58
N PRO A 70 28.02 12.80 20.27
CA PRO A 70 28.43 12.29 21.58
C PRO A 70 27.32 12.38 22.63
N PHE A 71 26.46 13.42 22.55
CA PHE A 71 25.36 13.63 23.48
C PHE A 71 24.18 12.69 23.20
N LEU A 72 23.91 12.41 21.93
CA LEU A 72 22.93 11.39 21.53
C LEU A 72 23.36 10.00 22.05
N VAL A 73 24.64 9.67 21.88
CA VAL A 73 25.20 8.41 22.38
C VAL A 73 25.12 8.34 23.91
N ASP A 74 25.46 9.43 24.62
CA ASP A 74 25.34 9.50 26.08
C ASP A 74 23.91 9.20 26.55
N LEU A 75 22.91 9.80 25.91
CA LEU A 75 21.50 9.58 26.24
C LEU A 75 21.04 8.16 25.89
N ALA A 76 21.46 7.63 24.74
CA ALA A 76 21.04 6.31 24.28
C ALA A 76 21.59 5.17 25.15
N VAL A 77 22.83 5.30 25.66
CA VAL A 77 23.43 4.29 26.54
C VAL A 77 22.99 4.40 28.00
N ASP A 78 22.35 5.50 28.39
CA ASP A 78 21.87 5.71 29.75
C ASP A 78 20.51 5.02 29.96
N PRO A 79 20.40 4.00 30.83
CA PRO A 79 19.16 3.27 31.04
C PRO A 79 18.03 4.12 31.65
N ASP A 80 18.35 5.26 32.26
CA ASP A 80 17.35 6.14 32.88
C ASP A 80 16.72 7.12 31.86
N THR A 81 17.24 7.19 30.64
CA THR A 81 16.65 8.01 29.58
C THR A 81 15.30 7.43 29.16
N VAL A 82 14.28 8.29 29.05
CA VAL A 82 12.97 7.87 28.54
C VAL A 82 12.99 7.66 27.03
N ALA A 83 12.29 6.63 26.54
CA ALA A 83 12.18 6.32 25.11
C ALA A 83 13.55 6.21 24.39
N ARG A 84 14.51 5.47 25.00
CA ARG A 84 15.83 5.19 24.40
C ARG A 84 15.78 4.64 22.97
N PRO A 85 14.81 3.78 22.58
CA PRO A 85 14.68 3.32 21.19
C PRO A 85 14.58 4.47 20.17
N ASP A 86 13.81 5.53 20.48
CA ASP A 86 13.63 6.69 19.60
C ASP A 86 14.95 7.46 19.36
N LEU A 87 15.90 7.42 20.30
CA LEU A 87 17.25 7.96 20.08
C LEU A 87 18.02 7.14 19.05
N VAL A 88 17.77 5.83 18.98
CA VAL A 88 18.40 4.97 17.98
C VAL A 88 17.88 5.31 16.60
N ASP A 89 16.59 5.61 16.44
CA ASP A 89 16.02 6.04 15.16
C ASP A 89 16.70 7.32 14.65
N VAL A 90 16.95 8.29 15.55
CA VAL A 90 17.72 9.50 15.22
C VAL A 90 19.16 9.16 14.84
N LEU A 91 19.83 8.28 15.59
CA LEU A 91 21.21 7.85 15.30
C LEU A 91 21.32 7.08 13.98
N ALA A 92 20.33 6.24 13.66
CA ALA A 92 20.24 5.49 12.43
C ALA A 92 20.00 6.42 11.23
N GLY A 93 19.08 7.38 11.36
CA GLY A 93 18.86 8.43 10.34
C GLY A 93 20.12 9.27 10.05
N LEU A 94 20.95 9.53 11.07
CA LEU A 94 22.24 10.18 10.87
C LEU A 94 23.27 9.26 10.17
N ALA A 95 23.23 7.95 10.44
CA ALA A 95 24.15 6.97 9.86
C ALA A 95 23.83 6.61 8.40
N ASP A 96 22.54 6.56 8.02
CA ASP A 96 22.09 6.15 6.68
C ASP A 96 22.52 7.14 5.58
N ASN A 97 22.70 8.40 5.94
CA ASN A 97 23.24 9.46 5.07
C ASN A 97 24.71 9.23 4.61
N ASP A 98 25.43 8.25 5.18
CA ASP A 98 26.78 7.83 4.74
C ASP A 98 26.72 6.80 3.58
N ALA A 99 25.58 6.14 3.36
CA ALA A 99 25.44 4.99 2.46
C ALA A 99 24.91 5.31 1.05
N THR A 100 24.24 6.46 0.85
CA THR A 100 23.48 6.75 -0.39
C THR A 100 24.32 7.19 -1.58
N GLY A 101 25.63 7.42 -1.44
CA GLY A 101 26.59 7.56 -2.55
C GLY A 101 26.39 8.73 -3.52
N GLU A 102 25.26 9.43 -3.46
CA GLU A 102 25.09 10.75 -4.06
C GLU A 102 25.88 11.75 -3.23
N ALA A 103 26.57 12.67 -3.89
CA ALA A 103 27.54 13.59 -3.30
C ALA A 103 26.88 14.68 -2.43
N GLY A 104 26.09 14.29 -1.43
CA GLY A 104 25.83 15.08 -0.25
C GLY A 104 27.16 15.33 0.45
N ALA A 105 27.49 16.60 0.71
CA ALA A 105 28.69 16.96 1.45
C ALA A 105 28.52 16.51 2.90
N LEU A 106 28.97 15.28 3.22
CA LEU A 106 29.16 14.86 4.60
C LEU A 106 30.07 15.88 5.28
N ASP A 107 29.72 16.28 6.50
CA ASP A 107 30.67 16.95 7.37
C ASP A 107 31.98 16.13 7.42
N PRO A 108 33.16 16.73 7.12
CA PRO A 108 34.41 15.99 7.02
C PRO A 108 34.81 15.23 8.29
N GLU A 109 34.29 15.63 9.46
CA GLU A 109 34.58 15.00 10.73
C GLU A 109 33.64 13.84 11.10
N TRP A 110 32.49 13.71 10.40
CA TRP A 110 31.44 12.72 10.70
C TRP A 110 32.00 11.31 10.87
N ASN A 111 32.74 10.81 9.87
CA ASN A 111 33.29 9.46 9.87
C ASN A 111 34.30 9.21 11.00
N ALA A 112 35.00 10.24 11.46
CA ALA A 112 35.89 10.13 12.61
C ALA A 112 35.10 10.18 13.93
N ALA A 113 34.07 11.03 14.02
CA ALA A 113 33.18 11.12 15.17
C ALA A 113 32.41 9.81 15.39
N TRP A 114 31.80 9.25 14.35
CA TRP A 114 31.08 7.97 14.39
C TRP A 114 31.96 6.83 14.86
N ARG A 115 33.15 6.66 14.26
CA ARG A 115 34.11 5.62 14.67
C ARG A 115 34.54 5.74 16.13
N ARG A 116 34.64 6.96 16.68
CA ARG A 116 34.95 7.17 18.10
C ARG A 116 33.83 6.72 19.03
N GLN A 117 32.57 6.89 18.62
CA GLN A 117 31.41 6.47 19.42
C GLN A 117 31.01 5.01 19.23
N TRP A 118 31.45 4.37 18.15
CA TRP A 118 31.08 2.98 17.82
C TRP A 118 31.24 1.96 18.96
N PRO A 119 32.33 1.95 19.76
CA PRO A 119 32.44 1.00 20.88
C PRO A 119 31.32 1.14 21.91
N ARG A 120 30.80 2.35 22.10
CA ARG A 120 29.68 2.63 23.01
C ARG A 120 28.35 2.27 22.36
N LEU A 121 28.15 2.62 21.09
CA LEU A 121 26.95 2.23 20.35
C LEU A 121 26.79 0.71 20.26
N ARG A 122 27.89 -0.03 20.10
CA ARG A 122 27.87 -1.50 20.08
C ARG A 122 27.35 -2.12 21.38
N THR A 123 27.39 -1.43 22.53
CA THR A 123 26.82 -1.97 23.77
C THR A 123 25.30 -2.05 23.72
N LEU A 124 24.64 -1.23 22.89
CA LEU A 124 23.18 -1.23 22.72
C LEU A 124 22.67 -2.53 22.09
N LEU A 125 23.49 -3.18 21.25
CA LEU A 125 23.18 -4.50 20.68
C LEU A 125 23.15 -5.62 21.75
N ARG A 126 23.65 -5.33 22.96
CA ARG A 126 23.74 -6.22 24.12
C ARG A 126 23.03 -5.68 25.35
N ASP A 127 22.11 -4.74 25.14
CA ASP A 127 21.25 -4.23 26.19
C ASP A 127 20.39 -5.37 26.78
N GLU A 128 20.05 -5.27 28.07
CA GLU A 128 19.21 -6.27 28.73
C GLU A 128 17.78 -6.24 28.18
N ASP A 129 17.32 -5.09 27.70
CA ASP A 129 16.01 -4.91 27.09
C ASP A 129 16.02 -5.38 25.62
N PRO A 130 15.23 -6.41 25.23
CA PRO A 130 15.09 -6.82 23.84
C PRO A 130 14.54 -5.70 22.94
N VAL A 131 13.71 -4.78 23.44
CA VAL A 131 13.22 -3.63 22.65
C VAL A 131 14.41 -2.76 22.21
N MET A 132 15.30 -2.46 23.14
CA MET A 132 16.51 -1.68 22.86
C MET A 132 17.46 -2.42 21.91
N ARG A 133 17.63 -3.73 22.09
CA ARG A 133 18.43 -4.55 21.16
C ARG A 133 17.86 -4.56 19.75
N ARG A 134 16.53 -4.63 19.59
CA ARG A 134 15.88 -4.54 18.27
C ARG A 134 16.13 -3.18 17.62
N ALA A 135 15.91 -2.08 18.34
CA ALA A 135 16.16 -0.74 17.83
C ALA A 135 17.63 -0.60 17.38
N ALA A 136 18.57 -1.06 18.21
CA ALA A 136 20.00 -1.04 17.91
C ALA A 136 20.40 -1.79 16.61
N LEU A 137 19.58 -2.72 16.11
CA LEU A 137 19.84 -3.39 14.84
C LEU A 137 19.85 -2.43 13.65
N GLN A 138 19.12 -1.31 13.70
CA GLN A 138 19.15 -0.29 12.64
C GLN A 138 20.57 0.25 12.40
N LEU A 139 21.41 0.32 13.45
CA LEU A 139 22.79 0.77 13.36
C LEU A 139 23.71 -0.19 12.56
N ILE A 140 23.26 -1.42 12.34
CA ILE A 140 23.99 -2.46 11.61
C ILE A 140 23.19 -3.08 10.45
N ALA A 141 22.00 -2.57 10.16
CA ALA A 141 21.03 -3.19 9.25
C ALA A 141 21.58 -3.46 7.86
N GLY A 142 22.45 -2.58 7.33
CA GLY A 142 23.09 -2.76 6.03
C GLY A 142 24.41 -3.54 6.05
N ARG A 143 24.75 -4.22 7.16
CA ARG A 143 26.07 -4.85 7.34
C ARG A 143 25.96 -6.32 7.72
N THR A 144 26.29 -7.20 6.78
CA THR A 144 26.09 -8.65 6.94
C THR A 144 26.91 -9.25 8.10
N VAL A 145 28.19 -8.87 8.24
CA VAL A 145 29.08 -9.47 9.25
C VAL A 145 28.63 -9.15 10.69
N PRO A 146 28.34 -7.88 11.05
CA PRO A 146 27.75 -7.56 12.36
C PRO A 146 26.42 -8.28 12.64
N LEU A 147 25.56 -8.44 11.63
CA LEU A 147 24.30 -9.17 11.80
C LEU A 147 24.52 -10.67 12.07
N LEU A 148 25.51 -11.30 11.41
CA LEU A 148 25.92 -12.67 11.71
C LEU A 148 26.50 -12.81 13.12
N GLU A 149 27.31 -11.85 13.58
CA GLU A 149 27.79 -11.82 14.97
C GLU A 149 26.62 -11.75 15.95
N GLN A 150 25.65 -10.86 15.70
CA GLN A 150 24.48 -10.73 16.56
C GLN A 150 23.63 -12.01 16.56
N TRP A 151 23.39 -12.62 15.40
CA TRP A 151 22.64 -13.87 15.29
C TRP A 151 23.18 -15.01 16.17
N ARG A 152 24.52 -15.13 16.26
CA ARG A 152 25.17 -16.20 17.05
C ARG A 152 24.95 -16.05 18.55
N GLU A 153 24.71 -14.83 19.01
CA GLU A 153 24.64 -14.51 20.44
C GLU A 153 23.21 -14.22 20.90
N GLU A 154 22.31 -13.93 19.97
CA GLU A 154 20.92 -13.58 20.27
C GLU A 154 20.05 -14.81 20.61
N THR A 155 19.25 -14.67 21.66
CA THR A 155 18.38 -15.72 22.19
C THR A 155 16.91 -15.29 22.25
N ASP A 156 16.63 -13.98 22.31
CA ASP A 156 15.27 -13.47 22.31
C ASP A 156 14.64 -13.61 20.91
N LEU A 157 13.51 -14.29 20.85
CA LEU A 157 12.86 -14.63 19.58
C LEU A 157 12.47 -13.38 18.76
N SER A 158 12.04 -12.30 19.42
CA SER A 158 11.66 -11.08 18.72
C SER A 158 12.85 -10.40 18.04
N VAL A 159 14.02 -10.42 18.69
CA VAL A 159 15.26 -9.90 18.11
C VAL A 159 15.76 -10.82 17.01
N ARG A 160 15.67 -12.15 17.20
CA ARG A 160 16.10 -13.14 16.19
C ARG A 160 15.34 -13.01 14.88
N VAL A 161 14.02 -12.80 14.92
CA VAL A 161 13.21 -12.57 13.70
C VAL A 161 13.72 -11.31 12.97
N THR A 162 13.87 -10.19 13.67
CA THR A 162 14.35 -8.94 13.07
C THR A 162 15.77 -9.07 12.50
N VAL A 163 16.68 -9.73 13.21
CA VAL A 163 18.05 -10.01 12.71
C VAL A 163 18.01 -10.82 11.43
N LEU A 164 17.16 -11.85 11.36
CA LEU A 164 17.09 -12.76 10.22
C LEU A 164 16.58 -12.04 8.96
N LEU A 165 15.52 -11.23 9.11
CA LEU A 165 14.98 -10.41 8.03
C LEU A 165 16.02 -9.40 7.52
N ALA A 166 16.66 -8.66 8.42
CA ALA A 166 17.72 -7.71 8.09
C ALA A 166 18.93 -8.38 7.42
N LEU A 167 19.28 -9.60 7.85
CA LEU A 167 20.41 -10.35 7.28
C LEU A 167 20.18 -10.71 5.81
N GLY A 168 18.96 -11.13 5.45
CA GLY A 168 18.60 -11.43 4.06
C GLY A 168 18.70 -10.20 3.16
N GLU A 169 18.18 -9.08 3.62
CA GLU A 169 18.22 -7.78 2.93
C GLU A 169 19.67 -7.28 2.76
N ALA A 170 20.46 -7.24 3.84
CA ALA A 170 21.85 -6.80 3.83
C ALA A 170 22.72 -7.64 2.89
N ALA A 171 22.57 -8.96 2.92
CA ALA A 171 23.36 -9.86 2.10
C ALA A 171 23.05 -9.70 0.60
N ALA A 172 21.81 -9.37 0.25
CA ALA A 172 21.42 -9.05 -1.13
C ALA A 172 21.96 -7.68 -1.57
N ALA A 173 21.88 -6.66 -0.70
CA ALA A 173 22.33 -5.30 -1.00
C ALA A 173 23.85 -5.18 -1.15
N GLU A 174 24.63 -5.85 -0.28
CA GLU A 174 26.11 -5.79 -0.33
C GLU A 174 26.72 -6.54 -1.52
N GLY A 175 25.93 -7.30 -2.30
CA GLY A 175 26.42 -8.03 -3.47
C GLY A 175 27.55 -9.00 -3.14
N LEU A 176 27.52 -9.58 -1.93
CA LEU A 176 28.61 -10.36 -1.36
C LEU A 176 28.99 -11.56 -2.25
N THR A 177 30.24 -12.00 -2.15
CA THR A 177 30.74 -13.20 -2.82
C THR A 177 31.57 -14.07 -1.88
N GLY A 178 31.69 -15.37 -2.20
CA GLY A 178 32.55 -16.29 -1.46
C GLY A 178 31.98 -16.72 -0.10
N ALA A 179 32.83 -16.71 0.93
CA ALA A 179 32.54 -17.37 2.21
C ALA A 179 31.36 -16.73 2.99
N THR A 180 31.21 -15.41 2.95
CA THR A 180 30.17 -14.72 3.74
C THR A 180 28.76 -15.03 3.23
N VAL A 181 28.53 -15.08 1.91
CA VAL A 181 27.23 -15.50 1.36
C VAL A 181 26.94 -16.97 1.67
N ALA A 182 27.96 -17.83 1.60
CA ALA A 182 27.81 -19.23 1.96
C ALA A 182 27.40 -19.38 3.43
N GLU A 183 27.96 -18.55 4.33
CA GLU A 183 27.59 -18.52 5.74
C GLU A 183 26.16 -18.02 5.95
N VAL A 184 25.74 -16.93 5.31
CA VAL A 184 24.34 -16.44 5.38
C VAL A 184 23.37 -17.52 4.89
N ARG A 185 23.65 -18.14 3.74
CA ARG A 185 22.83 -19.23 3.21
C ARG A 185 22.78 -20.41 4.17
N ALA A 186 23.89 -20.77 4.81
CA ALA A 186 23.92 -21.85 5.79
C ALA A 186 23.08 -21.52 7.05
N VAL A 187 23.11 -20.27 7.53
CA VAL A 187 22.26 -19.82 8.63
C VAL A 187 20.78 -19.90 8.24
N LEU A 188 20.39 -19.33 7.09
CA LEU A 188 19.01 -19.34 6.62
C LEU A 188 18.50 -20.76 6.39
N ASP A 189 19.31 -21.63 5.78
CA ASP A 189 18.97 -23.04 5.54
C ASP A 189 18.83 -23.82 6.86
N HIS A 190 19.72 -23.59 7.83
CA HIS A 190 19.63 -24.22 9.14
C HIS A 190 18.34 -23.81 9.87
N VAL A 191 17.96 -22.53 9.82
CA VAL A 191 16.74 -22.03 10.45
C VAL A 191 15.50 -22.55 9.74
N HIS A 192 15.50 -22.60 8.40
CA HIS A 192 14.39 -23.13 7.61
C HIS A 192 14.05 -24.60 7.96
N HIS A 193 15.06 -25.39 8.29
CA HIS A 193 14.93 -26.79 8.73
C HIS A 193 14.89 -26.97 10.26
N GLY A 194 14.83 -25.87 11.03
CA GLY A 194 14.77 -25.89 12.49
C GLY A 194 13.38 -26.25 13.03
N GLU A 195 13.23 -26.19 14.36
CA GLU A 195 11.98 -26.52 15.06
C GLU A 195 11.04 -25.32 15.26
N ASP A 196 11.57 -24.09 15.32
CA ASP A 196 10.77 -22.89 15.60
C ASP A 196 9.99 -22.45 14.35
N PRO A 197 8.64 -22.50 14.37
CA PRO A 197 7.84 -22.24 13.19
C PRO A 197 7.91 -20.78 12.72
N VAL A 198 8.00 -19.82 13.63
CA VAL A 198 8.04 -18.40 13.26
C VAL A 198 9.38 -18.07 12.59
N LEU A 199 10.49 -18.59 13.13
CA LEU A 199 11.81 -18.43 12.52
C LEU A 199 11.90 -19.12 11.15
N ARG A 200 11.21 -20.25 10.94
CA ARG A 200 11.15 -20.91 9.62
C ARG A 200 10.49 -20.02 8.56
N VAL A 201 9.40 -19.32 8.90
CA VAL A 201 8.75 -18.36 8.00
C VAL A 201 9.68 -17.17 7.73
N ALA A 202 10.30 -16.61 8.78
CA ALA A 202 11.25 -15.50 8.64
C ALA A 202 12.47 -15.88 7.78
N ALA A 203 12.96 -17.12 7.88
CA ALA A 203 14.06 -17.62 7.06
C ALA A 203 13.70 -17.65 5.57
N VAL A 204 12.46 -18.03 5.23
CA VAL A 204 12.01 -18.03 3.84
C VAL A 204 11.92 -16.62 3.28
N ILE A 205 11.34 -15.68 4.05
CA ILE A 205 11.24 -14.27 3.66
C ILE A 205 12.65 -13.67 3.49
N ALA A 206 13.55 -13.89 4.43
CA ALA A 206 14.94 -13.44 4.33
C ALA A 206 15.67 -14.07 3.12
N THR A 207 15.42 -15.35 2.83
CA THR A 207 16.00 -16.04 1.66
C THR A 207 15.48 -15.48 0.35
N ALA A 208 14.24 -14.95 0.30
CA ALA A 208 13.65 -14.41 -0.93
C ALA A 208 14.48 -13.27 -1.54
N HIS A 209 15.21 -12.49 -0.73
CA HIS A 209 16.15 -11.46 -1.20
C HIS A 209 17.36 -12.04 -1.97
N LEU A 210 17.76 -13.28 -1.65
CA LEU A 210 18.91 -13.98 -2.27
C LEU A 210 18.49 -14.99 -3.34
N ASP A 211 17.24 -15.46 -3.27
CA ASP A 211 16.63 -16.40 -4.20
C ASP A 211 15.10 -16.16 -4.24
N PRO A 212 14.60 -15.41 -5.24
CA PRO A 212 13.18 -15.11 -5.39
C PRO A 212 12.27 -16.35 -5.53
N GLN A 213 12.83 -17.53 -5.82
CA GLN A 213 12.08 -18.78 -5.94
C GLN A 213 11.95 -19.54 -4.60
N ALA A 214 12.59 -19.08 -3.53
CA ALA A 214 12.52 -19.75 -2.23
C ALA A 214 11.10 -19.80 -1.63
N PRO A 215 10.28 -18.73 -1.66
CA PRO A 215 8.90 -18.79 -1.19
C PRO A 215 8.05 -19.83 -1.94
N LEU A 216 8.23 -19.94 -3.26
CA LEU A 216 7.53 -20.94 -4.08
C LEU A 216 7.87 -22.37 -3.64
N ARG A 217 9.14 -22.67 -3.37
CA ARG A 217 9.55 -24.02 -2.90
C ARG A 217 9.05 -24.31 -1.49
N ALA A 218 8.89 -23.27 -0.66
CA ALA A 218 8.40 -23.36 0.70
C ALA A 218 6.86 -23.27 0.81
N TYR A 219 6.14 -23.15 -0.31
CA TYR A 219 4.70 -22.91 -0.36
C TYR A 219 3.87 -23.79 0.59
N PRO A 220 4.02 -25.14 0.61
CA PRO A 220 3.20 -25.98 1.50
C PRO A 220 3.44 -25.69 2.98
N MET A 221 4.70 -25.43 3.35
CA MET A 221 5.10 -25.12 4.72
C MET A 221 4.59 -23.74 5.14
N LEU A 222 4.70 -22.73 4.27
CA LEU A 222 4.18 -21.40 4.54
C LEU A 222 2.67 -21.44 4.79
N LEU A 223 1.93 -22.16 3.94
CA LEU A 223 0.48 -22.32 4.10
C LEU A 223 0.14 -23.05 5.40
N GLU A 224 0.84 -24.13 5.74
CA GLU A 224 0.65 -24.86 7.01
C GLU A 224 0.84 -23.96 8.23
N LEU A 225 1.98 -23.27 8.33
CA LEU A 225 2.31 -22.47 9.50
C LEU A 225 1.47 -21.20 9.63
N LEU A 226 1.14 -20.55 8.50
CA LEU A 226 0.28 -19.37 8.49
C LEU A 226 -1.20 -19.70 8.72
N THR A 227 -1.61 -20.97 8.65
CA THR A 227 -3.02 -21.35 8.88
C THR A 227 -3.21 -22.10 10.19
N ASP A 228 -2.13 -22.35 10.94
CA ASP A 228 -2.17 -23.02 12.24
C ASP A 228 -2.69 -22.09 13.35
N PRO A 229 -3.89 -22.32 13.91
CA PRO A 229 -4.50 -21.39 14.87
C PRO A 229 -3.66 -21.09 16.14
N PRO A 230 -2.96 -22.06 16.76
CA PRO A 230 -2.09 -21.82 17.90
C PRO A 230 -0.91 -20.89 17.60
N LEU A 231 -0.44 -20.80 16.34
CA LEU A 231 0.67 -19.94 15.97
C LEU A 231 0.26 -18.49 15.71
N ALA A 232 -1.03 -18.22 15.43
CA ALA A 232 -1.52 -16.88 15.13
C ALA A 232 -1.09 -15.79 16.14
N PRO A 233 -1.28 -15.96 17.46
CA PRO A 233 -0.85 -14.93 18.43
C PRO A 233 0.67 -14.80 18.55
N GLU A 234 1.43 -15.82 18.15
CA GLU A 234 2.90 -15.80 18.25
C GLU A 234 3.52 -14.80 17.28
N PHE A 235 3.03 -14.71 16.04
CA PHE A 235 3.46 -13.70 15.08
C PHE A 235 3.34 -12.28 15.66
N GLY A 236 2.16 -11.93 16.19
CA GLY A 236 1.89 -10.63 16.81
C GLY A 236 2.68 -10.34 18.10
N ARG A 237 3.42 -11.31 18.63
CA ARG A 237 4.28 -11.14 19.81
C ARG A 237 5.74 -10.88 19.44
N VAL A 238 6.22 -11.46 18.34
CA VAL A 238 7.66 -11.51 18.04
C VAL A 238 8.04 -10.95 16.67
N TRP A 239 7.08 -10.70 15.78
CA TRP A 239 7.38 -10.28 14.40
C TRP A 239 7.57 -8.77 14.29
N TYR A 240 8.81 -8.31 14.47
CA TYR A 240 9.19 -6.91 14.28
C TYR A 240 10.09 -6.76 13.06
N THR A 241 9.87 -5.69 12.29
CA THR A 241 10.83 -5.21 11.28
C THR A 241 11.58 -4.00 11.82
N LEU A 242 12.68 -3.60 11.16
CA LEU A 242 13.53 -2.51 11.62
C LEU A 242 12.82 -1.14 11.68
N ASN A 243 11.79 -0.96 10.85
CA ASN A 243 11.13 0.34 10.63
C ASN A 243 9.75 0.45 11.29
N CYS A 244 9.38 -0.52 12.13
CA CYS A 244 8.08 -0.55 12.79
C CYS A 244 8.21 -0.80 14.29
N GLU A 245 7.69 0.12 15.09
CA GLU A 245 7.64 0.00 16.55
C GLU A 245 6.67 -1.11 17.01
N TYR A 246 5.64 -1.38 16.20
CA TYR A 246 4.60 -2.34 16.52
C TYR A 246 4.85 -3.69 15.83
N PRO A 247 4.55 -4.81 16.50
CA PRO A 247 4.68 -6.12 15.89
C PRO A 247 3.63 -6.30 14.79
N TYR A 248 4.04 -6.96 13.72
CA TYR A 248 3.15 -7.44 12.68
C TYR A 248 2.42 -8.69 13.15
N ASN A 249 1.13 -8.77 12.85
CA ASN A 249 0.35 -9.98 13.09
C ASN A 249 0.58 -10.99 11.96
N ARG A 250 -0.04 -12.16 12.09
CA ARG A 250 0.06 -13.24 11.10
C ARG A 250 -0.48 -12.84 9.72
N GLU A 251 -1.58 -12.09 9.68
CA GLU A 251 -2.20 -11.59 8.45
C GLU A 251 -1.25 -10.67 7.68
N ASP A 252 -0.51 -9.80 8.38
CA ASP A 252 0.51 -8.94 7.78
C ASP A 252 1.65 -9.77 7.17
N VAL A 253 2.07 -10.85 7.85
CA VAL A 253 3.09 -11.77 7.31
C VAL A 253 2.56 -12.55 6.11
N ALA A 254 1.30 -12.96 6.12
CA ALA A 254 0.66 -13.62 4.99
C ALA A 254 0.58 -12.69 3.77
N ALA A 255 0.22 -11.42 3.97
CA ALA A 255 0.26 -10.39 2.93
C ALA A 255 1.67 -10.25 2.33
N TRP A 256 2.69 -10.18 3.19
CA TRP A 256 4.09 -10.10 2.73
C TRP A 256 4.49 -11.34 1.90
N VAL A 257 4.06 -12.54 2.29
CA VAL A 257 4.31 -13.76 1.51
C VAL A 257 3.64 -13.69 0.13
N VAL A 258 2.41 -13.15 0.03
CA VAL A 258 1.74 -12.96 -1.26
C VAL A 258 2.53 -11.99 -2.15
N ASP A 259 3.03 -10.88 -1.60
CA ASP A 259 3.85 -9.92 -2.34
C ASP A 259 5.12 -10.57 -2.91
N LEU A 260 5.79 -11.42 -2.13
CA LEU A 260 6.97 -12.17 -2.59
C LEU A 260 6.65 -13.13 -3.74
N LEU A 261 5.46 -13.73 -3.73
CA LEU A 261 4.96 -14.60 -4.81
C LEU A 261 4.44 -13.81 -6.02
N GLY A 262 4.23 -12.49 -5.89
CA GLY A 262 3.58 -11.64 -6.89
C GLY A 262 4.30 -11.52 -8.25
N HIS A 263 5.54 -12.00 -8.35
CA HIS A 263 6.25 -12.13 -9.63
C HIS A 263 5.64 -13.20 -10.54
N ASP A 264 4.96 -14.20 -9.97
CA ASP A 264 4.13 -15.18 -10.68
C ASP A 264 2.67 -15.05 -10.21
N THR A 265 1.86 -14.34 -10.99
CA THR A 265 0.44 -14.10 -10.69
C THR A 265 -0.32 -15.40 -10.43
N ALA A 266 -0.02 -16.48 -11.16
CA ALA A 266 -0.76 -17.73 -11.03
C ALA A 266 -0.47 -18.41 -9.68
N VAL A 267 0.79 -18.38 -9.25
CA VAL A 267 1.21 -18.89 -7.94
C VAL A 267 0.63 -18.03 -6.82
N ALA A 268 0.77 -16.71 -6.89
CA ALA A 268 0.24 -15.80 -5.87
C ALA A 268 -1.29 -15.97 -5.71
N THR A 269 -2.00 -16.06 -6.83
CA THR A 269 -3.46 -16.28 -6.81
C THR A 269 -3.84 -17.64 -6.24
N SER A 270 -3.06 -18.68 -6.52
CA SER A 270 -3.27 -20.02 -5.93
C SER A 270 -3.03 -19.99 -4.42
N PHE A 271 -1.98 -19.30 -3.95
CA PHE A 271 -1.69 -19.15 -2.53
C PHE A 271 -2.84 -18.46 -1.79
N VAL A 272 -3.35 -17.35 -2.34
CA VAL A 272 -4.51 -16.64 -1.79
C VAL A 272 -5.75 -17.54 -1.72
N ALA A 273 -5.98 -18.37 -2.75
CA ALA A 273 -7.10 -19.29 -2.77
C ALA A 273 -6.98 -20.39 -1.70
N ASP A 274 -5.80 -21.00 -1.60
CA ASP A 274 -5.51 -22.04 -0.62
C ASP A 274 -5.55 -21.48 0.81
N LEU A 275 -5.11 -20.24 1.01
CA LEU A 275 -5.17 -19.52 2.30
C LEU A 275 -6.62 -19.35 2.74
N ALA A 276 -7.50 -18.87 1.85
CA ALA A 276 -8.93 -18.72 2.15
C ALA A 276 -9.61 -20.07 2.45
N GLU A 277 -9.28 -21.11 1.69
CA GLU A 277 -9.81 -22.46 1.93
C GLU A 277 -9.36 -23.01 3.29
N ALA A 278 -8.07 -22.89 3.62
CA ALA A 278 -7.52 -23.32 4.90
C ALA A 278 -8.14 -22.55 6.08
N ALA A 279 -8.28 -21.22 5.93
CA ALA A 279 -8.95 -20.37 6.91
C ALA A 279 -10.43 -20.72 7.09
N GLY A 280 -11.11 -21.20 6.03
CA GLY A 280 -12.47 -21.74 6.14
C GLY A 280 -12.55 -23.02 6.98
N ARG A 281 -11.53 -23.89 6.91
CA ARG A 281 -11.47 -25.13 7.69
C ARG A 281 -11.24 -24.90 9.19
N THR A 282 -10.59 -23.80 9.55
CA THR A 282 -10.29 -23.42 10.94
C THR A 282 -11.24 -22.37 11.52
N ASP A 283 -12.25 -21.96 10.74
CA ASP A 283 -13.15 -20.84 11.04
C ASP A 283 -12.41 -19.52 11.38
N ASP A 284 -11.33 -19.26 10.68
CA ASP A 284 -10.49 -18.09 10.86
C ASP A 284 -10.93 -16.90 9.98
N ALA A 285 -11.79 -16.04 10.53
CA ALA A 285 -12.27 -14.86 9.80
C ALA A 285 -11.15 -13.86 9.46
N GLY A 286 -10.10 -13.75 10.29
CA GLY A 286 -8.97 -12.83 10.06
C GLY A 286 -8.23 -13.17 8.77
N LEU A 287 -7.88 -14.44 8.58
CA LEU A 287 -7.24 -14.89 7.36
C LEU A 287 -8.15 -14.85 6.14
N ARG A 288 -9.46 -15.09 6.28
CA ARG A 288 -10.40 -14.96 5.14
C ARG A 288 -10.50 -13.51 4.66
N ARG A 289 -10.49 -12.55 5.58
CA ARG A 289 -10.41 -11.11 5.25
C ARG A 289 -9.09 -10.78 4.56
N CYS A 290 -7.96 -11.23 5.12
CA CYS A 290 -6.63 -11.06 4.52
C CYS A 290 -6.57 -11.63 3.10
N ALA A 291 -7.06 -12.85 2.88
CA ALA A 291 -7.10 -13.46 1.55
C ALA A 291 -7.93 -12.63 0.55
N LEU A 292 -9.05 -12.03 0.98
CA LEU A 292 -9.83 -11.14 0.11
C LEU A 292 -9.14 -9.79 -0.17
N ASP A 293 -8.39 -9.25 0.79
CA ASP A 293 -7.56 -8.05 0.61
C ASP A 293 -6.42 -8.30 -0.38
N GLU A 294 -5.75 -9.45 -0.29
CA GLU A 294 -4.71 -9.84 -1.23
C GLU A 294 -5.27 -10.21 -2.61
N ALA A 295 -6.44 -10.87 -2.67
CA ALA A 295 -7.16 -11.09 -3.91
C ALA A 295 -7.48 -9.77 -4.63
N TRP A 296 -7.88 -8.76 -3.88
CA TRP A 296 -8.12 -7.42 -4.40
C TRP A 296 -6.85 -6.79 -4.97
N ARG A 297 -5.75 -6.76 -4.20
CA ARG A 297 -4.46 -6.20 -4.66
C ARG A 297 -3.97 -6.88 -5.94
N LEU A 298 -4.06 -8.21 -6.02
CA LEU A 298 -3.74 -8.95 -7.24
C LEU A 298 -4.64 -8.54 -8.41
N LEU A 299 -5.95 -8.37 -8.21
CA LEU A 299 -6.88 -7.97 -9.29
C LEU A 299 -6.70 -6.54 -9.79
N VAL A 300 -6.30 -5.63 -8.90
CA VAL A 300 -5.96 -4.24 -9.25
C VAL A 300 -4.76 -4.20 -10.19
N VAL A 301 -3.84 -5.16 -10.10
CA VAL A 301 -2.61 -5.16 -10.89
C VAL A 301 -2.67 -6.15 -12.07
N ARG A 302 -3.31 -7.31 -11.90
CA ARG A 302 -3.25 -8.47 -12.80
C ARG A 302 -4.65 -8.99 -13.17
N PRO A 303 -5.18 -8.62 -14.35
CA PRO A 303 -6.48 -9.11 -14.81
C PRO A 303 -6.63 -10.64 -14.90
N SER A 304 -5.53 -11.38 -15.12
CA SER A 304 -5.55 -12.85 -15.21
C SER A 304 -6.00 -13.54 -13.92
N ALA A 305 -5.78 -12.93 -12.75
CA ALA A 305 -6.18 -13.46 -11.44
C ALA A 305 -7.71 -13.65 -11.33
N ALA A 306 -8.49 -12.93 -12.14
CA ALA A 306 -9.95 -12.98 -12.15
C ALA A 306 -10.55 -14.38 -12.35
N ALA A 307 -9.89 -15.27 -13.09
CA ALA A 307 -10.42 -16.61 -13.33
C ALA A 307 -10.44 -17.47 -12.06
N ALA A 308 -9.39 -17.39 -11.25
CA ALA A 308 -9.25 -18.19 -10.03
C ALA A 308 -9.95 -17.53 -8.82
N LEU A 309 -9.97 -16.20 -8.75
CA LEU A 309 -10.58 -15.47 -7.62
C LEU A 309 -12.10 -15.39 -7.67
N LEU A 310 -12.70 -15.49 -8.87
CA LEU A 310 -14.14 -15.43 -9.05
C LEU A 310 -14.91 -16.51 -8.23
N PRO A 311 -14.59 -17.82 -8.33
CA PRO A 311 -15.26 -18.84 -7.52
C PRO A 311 -15.00 -18.68 -6.02
N LEU A 312 -13.81 -18.20 -5.63
CA LEU A 312 -13.47 -17.90 -4.23
C LEU A 312 -14.38 -16.81 -3.65
N ALA A 313 -14.47 -15.66 -4.32
CA ALA A 313 -15.32 -14.55 -3.87
C ALA A 313 -16.80 -14.98 -3.82
N ALA A 314 -17.26 -15.73 -4.82
CA ALA A 314 -18.60 -16.28 -4.79
C ALA A 314 -18.84 -17.22 -3.61
N GLY A 315 -17.89 -18.10 -3.29
CA GLY A 315 -17.94 -18.98 -2.12
C GLY A 315 -18.15 -18.23 -0.82
N LEU A 316 -17.40 -17.15 -0.63
CA LEU A 316 -17.35 -16.33 0.59
C LEU A 316 -18.53 -15.34 0.75
N LEU A 317 -19.44 -15.24 -0.22
CA LEU A 317 -20.69 -14.47 -0.05
C LEU A 317 -21.54 -14.99 1.12
N ALA A 318 -21.42 -16.25 1.51
CA ALA A 318 -22.21 -16.85 2.59
C ALA A 318 -21.45 -16.92 3.93
N ASP A 319 -20.33 -16.19 4.07
CA ASP A 319 -19.53 -16.21 5.29
C ASP A 319 -20.31 -15.62 6.49
N PRO A 320 -20.18 -16.18 7.71
CA PRO A 320 -20.77 -15.58 8.89
C PRO A 320 -20.21 -14.19 9.20
N ASP A 321 -19.01 -13.87 8.72
CA ASP A 321 -18.36 -12.58 8.95
C ASP A 321 -18.79 -11.50 7.95
N ASP A 322 -19.27 -10.37 8.45
CA ASP A 322 -19.80 -9.27 7.63
C ASP A 322 -18.72 -8.65 6.72
N ASP A 323 -17.49 -8.50 7.21
CA ASP A 323 -16.38 -7.91 6.44
C ASP A 323 -15.94 -8.86 5.30
N VAL A 324 -15.98 -10.17 5.54
CA VAL A 324 -15.74 -11.18 4.50
C VAL A 324 -16.83 -11.12 3.42
N ARG A 325 -18.12 -11.09 3.79
CA ARG A 325 -19.22 -10.95 2.81
C ARG A 325 -19.13 -9.65 2.04
N TYR A 326 -18.79 -8.56 2.72
CA TYR A 326 -18.62 -7.22 2.13
C TYR A 326 -17.56 -7.25 1.04
N LYS A 327 -16.35 -7.71 1.36
CA LYS A 327 -15.23 -7.79 0.43
C LYS A 327 -15.52 -8.76 -0.72
N ALA A 328 -16.17 -9.89 -0.44
CA ALA A 328 -16.61 -10.84 -1.47
C ALA A 328 -17.59 -10.21 -2.48
N ALA A 329 -18.61 -9.49 -2.01
CA ALA A 329 -19.55 -8.78 -2.86
C ALA A 329 -18.85 -7.69 -3.69
N HIS A 330 -17.92 -6.95 -3.09
CA HIS A 330 -17.10 -5.94 -3.77
C HIS A 330 -16.26 -6.54 -4.90
N LEU A 331 -15.56 -7.66 -4.65
CA LEU A 331 -14.77 -8.36 -5.67
C LEU A 331 -15.64 -8.80 -6.85
N LEU A 332 -16.83 -9.36 -6.58
CA LEU A 332 -17.76 -9.75 -7.63
C LEU A 332 -18.25 -8.53 -8.44
N ALA A 333 -18.43 -7.38 -7.79
CA ALA A 333 -18.85 -6.16 -8.46
C ALA A 333 -17.82 -5.63 -9.45
N VAL A 334 -16.54 -5.61 -9.06
CA VAL A 334 -15.46 -5.16 -9.95
C VAL A 334 -15.20 -6.13 -11.09
N LEU A 335 -15.42 -7.44 -10.88
CA LEU A 335 -15.38 -8.47 -11.92
C LEU A 335 -16.54 -8.36 -12.93
N GLY A 336 -17.58 -7.59 -12.59
CA GLY A 336 -18.67 -7.19 -13.47
C GLY A 336 -19.36 -8.36 -14.16
N ARG A 337 -19.48 -8.31 -15.49
CA ARG A 337 -20.18 -9.36 -16.26
C ARG A 337 -19.63 -10.78 -16.07
N ARG A 338 -18.37 -10.93 -15.67
CA ARG A 338 -17.81 -12.26 -15.36
C ARG A 338 -18.47 -12.91 -14.14
N ALA A 339 -19.03 -12.10 -13.24
CA ALA A 339 -19.76 -12.56 -12.07
C ALA A 339 -21.23 -12.93 -12.35
N ALA A 340 -21.71 -12.81 -13.59
CA ALA A 340 -23.09 -13.16 -13.98
C ALA A 340 -23.57 -14.56 -13.50
N PRO A 341 -22.74 -15.63 -13.48
CA PRO A 341 -23.16 -16.93 -12.94
C PRO A 341 -23.59 -16.91 -11.47
N TYR A 342 -23.26 -15.86 -10.72
CA TYR A 342 -23.55 -15.71 -9.30
C TYR A 342 -24.63 -14.66 -9.00
N ALA A 343 -25.33 -14.15 -10.03
CA ALA A 343 -26.36 -13.13 -9.87
C ALA A 343 -27.47 -13.54 -8.89
N ASP A 344 -27.88 -14.80 -8.88
CA ASP A 344 -28.90 -15.28 -7.92
C ASP A 344 -28.41 -15.27 -6.47
N ARG A 345 -27.12 -15.56 -6.25
CA ARG A 345 -26.51 -15.46 -4.92
C ARG A 345 -26.44 -14.00 -4.48
N LEU A 346 -25.94 -13.11 -5.34
CA LEU A 346 -25.89 -11.67 -5.07
C LEU A 346 -27.28 -11.09 -4.77
N ALA A 347 -28.32 -11.50 -5.50
CA ALA A 347 -29.68 -11.06 -5.28
C ALA A 347 -30.22 -11.43 -3.88
N ALA A 348 -29.78 -12.56 -3.31
CA ALA A 348 -30.18 -12.96 -1.96
C ALA A 348 -29.59 -12.05 -0.86
N PHE A 349 -28.55 -11.26 -1.17
CA PHE A 349 -27.86 -10.37 -0.23
C PHE A 349 -28.24 -8.90 -0.40
N LEU A 350 -29.21 -8.54 -1.25
CA LEU A 350 -29.61 -7.15 -1.52
C LEU A 350 -30.04 -6.33 -0.29
N ASP A 351 -30.49 -7.04 0.75
CA ASP A 351 -30.96 -6.49 2.03
C ASP A 351 -30.02 -6.85 3.20
N ASP A 352 -28.83 -7.42 2.93
CA ASP A 352 -27.85 -7.73 3.97
C ASP A 352 -27.29 -6.44 4.58
N PRO A 353 -27.50 -6.20 5.88
CA PRO A 353 -27.08 -4.97 6.55
C PRO A 353 -25.63 -5.03 7.04
N GLY A 354 -24.89 -6.11 6.77
CA GLY A 354 -23.50 -6.27 7.20
C GLY A 354 -22.63 -5.12 6.69
N GLU A 355 -21.73 -4.66 7.53
CA GLU A 355 -20.85 -3.51 7.26
C GLU A 355 -19.39 -3.90 7.48
N SER A 356 -18.48 -3.19 6.80
CA SER A 356 -17.07 -3.22 7.15
C SER A 356 -16.79 -2.21 8.25
N ARG A 357 -15.84 -2.51 9.14
CA ARG A 357 -15.39 -1.57 10.18
C ARG A 357 -14.76 -0.30 9.60
N PHE A 358 -14.17 -0.40 8.41
CA PHE A 358 -13.31 0.64 7.85
C PHE A 358 -13.89 1.30 6.59
N PHE A 359 -14.92 0.70 5.99
CA PHE A 359 -15.42 1.11 4.68
C PHE A 359 -16.92 1.44 4.69
N ASP A 360 -17.35 2.15 3.67
CA ASP A 360 -18.68 2.70 3.53
C ASP A 360 -19.66 1.76 2.82
N GLY A 361 -20.92 1.83 3.26
CA GLY A 361 -22.00 1.04 2.70
C GLY A 361 -22.10 -0.37 3.30
N THR A 362 -23.13 -1.08 2.84
CA THR A 362 -23.46 -2.43 3.33
C THR A 362 -23.07 -3.51 2.33
N VAL A 363 -23.04 -4.77 2.76
CA VAL A 363 -22.98 -5.95 1.88
C VAL A 363 -24.03 -5.84 0.77
N GLY A 364 -25.26 -5.43 1.12
CA GLY A 364 -26.35 -5.26 0.16
C GLY A 364 -26.11 -4.15 -0.86
N ASP A 365 -25.40 -3.08 -0.52
CA ASP A 365 -25.04 -2.03 -1.48
C ASP A 365 -23.99 -2.52 -2.49
N HIS A 366 -23.00 -3.29 -2.05
CA HIS A 366 -22.02 -3.92 -2.95
C HIS A 366 -22.64 -5.02 -3.81
N ALA A 367 -23.55 -5.83 -3.25
CA ALA A 367 -24.29 -6.83 -4.01
C ALA A 367 -25.16 -6.17 -5.11
N ARG A 368 -25.79 -5.04 -4.78
CA ARG A 368 -26.56 -4.25 -5.74
C ARG A 368 -25.67 -3.68 -6.84
N TRP A 369 -24.51 -3.12 -6.48
CA TRP A 369 -23.54 -2.66 -7.47
C TRP A 369 -23.07 -3.79 -8.39
N ALA A 370 -22.81 -4.99 -7.84
CA ALA A 370 -22.46 -6.15 -8.63
C ALA A 370 -23.56 -6.53 -9.64
N LEU A 371 -24.82 -6.56 -9.21
CA LEU A 371 -25.95 -6.81 -10.11
C LEU A 371 -26.07 -5.75 -11.20
N THR A 372 -25.87 -4.47 -10.88
CA THR A 372 -25.89 -3.40 -11.89
C THR A 372 -24.74 -3.53 -12.90
N ARG A 373 -23.55 -3.96 -12.46
CA ARG A 373 -22.40 -4.23 -13.33
C ARG A 373 -22.60 -5.46 -14.21
N ILE A 374 -23.34 -6.45 -13.73
CA ILE A 374 -23.77 -7.63 -14.51
C ILE A 374 -24.83 -7.23 -15.55
N GLY A 375 -25.64 -6.20 -15.27
CA GLY A 375 -26.81 -5.82 -16.06
C GLY A 375 -28.10 -6.51 -15.61
N ASP A 376 -28.14 -6.99 -14.36
CA ASP A 376 -29.30 -7.65 -13.78
C ASP A 376 -30.28 -6.60 -13.20
N PRO A 377 -31.55 -6.58 -13.66
CA PRO A 377 -32.51 -5.56 -13.24
C PRO A 377 -32.89 -5.63 -11.76
N ARG A 378 -32.60 -6.73 -11.04
CA ARG A 378 -32.85 -6.84 -9.60
C ARG A 378 -32.02 -5.85 -8.76
N GLY A 379 -30.93 -5.31 -9.31
CA GLY A 379 -30.13 -4.27 -8.67
C GLY A 379 -30.67 -2.84 -8.83
N LEU A 380 -31.72 -2.63 -9.64
CA LEU A 380 -32.24 -1.29 -9.94
C LEU A 380 -33.15 -0.68 -8.87
N PRO A 381 -34.00 -1.44 -8.14
CA PRO A 381 -34.84 -0.88 -7.08
C PRO A 381 -34.01 -0.10 -6.05
N ASP A 382 -34.48 1.12 -5.76
CA ASP A 382 -33.90 2.09 -4.82
C ASP A 382 -32.43 2.47 -5.07
N LEU A 383 -31.88 2.11 -6.22
CA LEU A 383 -30.46 2.31 -6.55
C LEU A 383 -30.02 3.78 -6.42
N VAL A 384 -30.78 4.70 -7.03
CA VAL A 384 -30.43 6.13 -7.03
C VAL A 384 -30.45 6.69 -5.61
N GLU A 385 -31.48 6.35 -4.83
CA GLU A 385 -31.61 6.81 -3.45
C GLU A 385 -30.43 6.32 -2.59
N ARG A 386 -30.08 5.03 -2.68
CA ARG A 386 -28.95 4.44 -1.93
C ARG A 386 -27.60 5.04 -2.30
N LEU A 387 -27.40 5.40 -3.56
CA LEU A 387 -26.17 6.06 -4.01
C LEU A 387 -26.07 7.52 -3.53
N VAL A 388 -27.20 8.23 -3.48
CA VAL A 388 -27.25 9.66 -3.15
C VAL A 388 -27.29 9.91 -1.64
N ALA A 389 -27.99 9.06 -0.87
CA ALA A 389 -28.24 9.27 0.55
C ALA A 389 -26.98 9.59 1.38
N PRO A 390 -25.81 8.91 1.21
CA PRO A 390 -24.62 9.22 1.99
C PRO A 390 -24.08 10.65 1.80
N TYR A 391 -24.36 11.30 0.67
CA TYR A 391 -23.91 12.66 0.36
C TYR A 391 -24.81 13.75 0.94
N ARG A 392 -25.89 13.38 1.63
CA ARG A 392 -26.77 14.34 2.30
C ARG A 392 -26.17 14.85 3.60
N ASP A 393 -25.50 13.96 4.35
CA ASP A 393 -24.98 14.24 5.69
C ASP A 393 -23.46 14.47 5.73
N MET A 394 -22.72 14.14 4.66
CA MET A 394 -21.27 14.32 4.58
C MET A 394 -20.82 15.19 3.40
N PRO A 395 -20.00 16.23 3.63
CA PRO A 395 -19.37 17.00 2.56
C PRO A 395 -18.19 16.22 1.97
N GLY A 396 -18.48 15.39 0.96
CA GLY A 396 -17.49 14.66 0.17
C GLY A 396 -16.91 13.42 0.89
N ARG A 397 -16.45 12.45 0.10
CA ARG A 397 -15.72 11.28 0.61
C ARG A 397 -14.23 11.49 0.36
N GLY A 398 -13.41 11.38 1.40
CA GLY A 398 -11.95 11.35 1.26
C GLY A 398 -11.52 10.09 0.52
N TYR A 399 -10.52 10.19 -0.35
CA TYR A 399 -10.01 9.06 -1.12
C TYR A 399 -8.73 8.51 -0.47
N CYS A 400 -8.76 7.26 -0.02
CA CYS A 400 -7.55 6.48 0.28
C CYS A 400 -7.37 5.44 -0.84
N ILE A 401 -6.14 5.32 -1.36
CA ILE A 401 -5.81 4.39 -2.45
C ILE A 401 -5.77 2.97 -1.85
N GLY A 402 -6.41 2.01 -2.52
CA GLY A 402 -6.17 0.59 -2.26
C GLY A 402 -7.29 -0.21 -1.62
N ASP A 403 -8.42 0.40 -1.23
CA ASP A 403 -9.44 -0.30 -0.43
C ASP A 403 -10.82 -0.46 -1.11
N PRO A 404 -11.57 -1.53 -0.79
CA PRO A 404 -12.92 -1.76 -1.30
C PRO A 404 -13.94 -0.75 -0.71
N ARG A 405 -14.43 0.15 -1.55
CA ARG A 405 -15.35 1.25 -1.19
C ARG A 405 -16.56 1.32 -2.10
N GLN A 406 -17.61 2.01 -1.66
CA GLN A 406 -18.78 2.25 -2.50
C GLN A 406 -18.37 3.09 -3.73
N PRO A 407 -18.79 2.71 -4.95
CA PRO A 407 -18.51 3.48 -6.16
C PRO A 407 -19.23 4.83 -6.19
N ASP A 408 -18.64 5.81 -6.86
CA ASP A 408 -19.24 7.12 -7.09
C ASP A 408 -20.53 7.00 -7.92
N VAL A 409 -21.48 7.92 -7.69
CA VAL A 409 -22.83 7.89 -8.28
C VAL A 409 -22.77 7.83 -9.81
N ALA A 410 -21.90 8.64 -10.42
CA ALA A 410 -21.74 8.66 -11.86
C ALA A 410 -21.14 7.35 -12.41
N ASP A 411 -20.24 6.69 -11.66
CA ASP A 411 -19.60 5.44 -12.09
C ASP A 411 -20.58 4.27 -12.14
N VAL A 412 -21.58 4.26 -11.25
CA VAL A 412 -22.64 3.25 -11.26
C VAL A 412 -23.70 3.55 -12.31
N LEU A 413 -24.16 4.80 -12.42
CA LEU A 413 -25.32 5.14 -13.24
C LEU A 413 -24.98 5.33 -14.72
N ARG A 414 -23.81 5.88 -15.08
CA ARG A 414 -23.44 6.14 -16.50
C ARG A 414 -23.59 4.89 -17.39
N PRO A 415 -23.11 3.69 -16.99
CA PRO A 415 -23.25 2.47 -17.80
C PRO A 415 -24.69 1.98 -17.98
N LEU A 416 -25.64 2.42 -17.14
CA LEU A 416 -27.02 1.91 -17.09
C LEU A 416 -27.97 2.58 -18.09
N ARG A 417 -27.45 3.11 -19.20
CA ARG A 417 -28.25 3.75 -20.27
C ARG A 417 -29.40 2.86 -20.76
N ALA A 418 -29.18 1.55 -20.87
CA ALA A 418 -30.23 0.60 -21.27
C ALA A 418 -31.42 0.55 -20.30
N HIS A 419 -31.23 0.98 -19.04
CA HIS A 419 -32.24 1.05 -17.99
C HIS A 419 -32.69 2.49 -17.67
N ALA A 420 -32.29 3.48 -18.48
CA ALA A 420 -32.63 4.88 -18.26
C ALA A 420 -34.14 5.09 -18.10
N GLY A 421 -34.98 4.36 -18.84
CA GLY A 421 -36.44 4.45 -18.72
C GLY A 421 -36.99 4.17 -17.31
N VAL A 422 -36.30 3.33 -16.53
CA VAL A 422 -36.69 3.00 -15.14
C VAL A 422 -36.05 3.96 -14.14
N LEU A 423 -34.79 4.37 -14.37
CA LEU A 423 -34.01 5.16 -13.41
C LEU A 423 -34.22 6.68 -13.54
N LEU A 424 -34.61 7.16 -14.71
CA LEU A 424 -34.70 8.60 -15.03
C LEU A 424 -35.58 9.41 -14.05
N PRO A 425 -36.76 8.94 -13.59
CA PRO A 425 -37.55 9.67 -12.62
C PRO A 425 -36.79 9.95 -11.32
N ALA A 426 -36.13 8.92 -10.78
CA ALA A 426 -35.36 9.02 -9.53
C ALA A 426 -34.10 9.89 -9.71
N VAL A 427 -33.39 9.78 -10.83
CA VAL A 427 -32.23 10.65 -11.14
C VAL A 427 -32.66 12.12 -11.22
N ARG A 428 -33.80 12.42 -11.86
CA ARG A 428 -34.31 13.80 -11.92
C ARG A 428 -34.81 14.31 -10.58
N GLU A 429 -35.29 13.43 -9.71
CA GLU A 429 -35.66 13.78 -8.34
C GLU A 429 -34.44 14.12 -7.51
N ALA A 430 -33.44 13.23 -7.50
CA ALA A 430 -32.16 13.50 -6.85
C ALA A 430 -31.55 14.82 -7.35
N LEU A 431 -31.52 15.06 -8.67
CA LEU A 431 -30.96 16.31 -9.21
C LEU A 431 -31.72 17.55 -8.74
N ARG A 432 -33.05 17.48 -8.61
CA ARG A 432 -33.86 18.60 -8.06
C ARG A 432 -33.46 18.90 -6.62
N ASP A 433 -33.32 17.87 -5.80
CA ASP A 433 -32.96 18.00 -4.39
C ASP A 433 -31.52 18.54 -4.23
N GLU A 434 -30.58 18.01 -5.01
CA GLU A 434 -29.18 18.48 -5.06
C GLU A 434 -29.08 19.95 -5.48
N VAL A 435 -29.81 20.37 -6.51
CA VAL A 435 -29.83 21.77 -6.95
C VAL A 435 -30.42 22.68 -5.86
N ALA A 436 -31.51 22.27 -5.21
CA ALA A 436 -32.16 23.04 -4.16
C ALA A 436 -31.25 23.28 -2.94
N ARG A 437 -30.38 22.32 -2.62
CA ARG A 437 -29.43 22.39 -1.50
C ARG A 437 -28.03 22.87 -1.88
N ALA A 438 -27.79 23.20 -3.15
CA ALA A 438 -26.45 23.45 -3.70
C ALA A 438 -25.46 22.31 -3.37
N GLY A 439 -25.93 21.06 -3.53
CA GLY A 439 -25.20 19.84 -3.22
C GLY A 439 -24.12 19.49 -4.25
N TRP A 440 -23.23 18.59 -3.86
CA TRP A 440 -22.03 18.23 -4.62
C TRP A 440 -22.33 17.33 -5.83
N LEU A 441 -23.45 16.60 -5.82
CA LEU A 441 -23.79 15.64 -6.87
C LEU A 441 -24.46 16.26 -8.10
N VAL A 442 -24.67 17.59 -8.11
CA VAL A 442 -25.26 18.27 -9.28
C VAL A 442 -24.44 18.00 -10.55
N GLY A 443 -23.10 17.98 -10.45
CA GLY A 443 -22.22 17.66 -11.58
C GLY A 443 -22.41 16.23 -12.07
N ASP A 444 -22.25 15.27 -11.17
CA ASP A 444 -22.36 13.84 -11.44
C ASP A 444 -23.71 13.45 -12.06
N LEU A 445 -24.82 13.91 -11.49
CA LEU A 445 -26.16 13.59 -12.00
C LEU A 445 -26.41 14.21 -13.38
N ARG A 446 -25.86 15.40 -13.66
CA ARG A 446 -25.92 16.01 -15.00
C ARG A 446 -25.09 15.23 -16.00
N GLU A 447 -23.92 14.75 -15.61
CA GLU A 447 -23.08 13.91 -16.45
C GLU A 447 -23.79 12.59 -16.81
N VAL A 448 -24.46 11.96 -15.84
CA VAL A 448 -25.28 10.76 -16.06
C VAL A 448 -26.38 11.02 -17.09
N LEU A 449 -27.14 12.11 -16.94
CA LEU A 449 -28.19 12.48 -17.91
C LEU A 449 -27.61 12.70 -19.31
N GLN A 450 -26.48 13.41 -19.41
CA GLN A 450 -25.80 13.62 -20.67
C GLN A 450 -25.35 12.30 -21.32
N ALA A 451 -24.77 11.38 -20.55
CA ALA A 451 -24.34 10.07 -21.04
C ALA A 451 -25.52 9.21 -21.56
N TRP A 452 -26.70 9.38 -20.98
CA TRP A 452 -27.93 8.73 -21.44
C TRP A 452 -28.57 9.41 -22.66
N GLY A 453 -28.10 10.60 -23.04
CA GLY A 453 -28.67 11.42 -24.12
C GLY A 453 -29.88 12.25 -23.67
N GLU A 454 -30.05 12.42 -22.36
CA GLU A 454 -31.09 13.23 -21.73
C GLU A 454 -30.64 14.68 -21.56
N ASN A 455 -31.60 15.60 -21.40
CA ASN A 455 -31.27 16.98 -21.07
C ASN A 455 -30.72 17.07 -19.62
N PRO A 456 -29.47 17.54 -19.41
CA PRO A 456 -28.89 17.65 -18.07
C PRO A 456 -29.52 18.80 -17.25
N MET A 457 -30.27 19.70 -17.88
CA MET A 457 -30.84 20.87 -17.21
C MET A 457 -32.25 20.59 -16.67
N LEU A 458 -32.55 21.13 -15.48
CA LEU A 458 -33.92 21.13 -14.98
C LEU A 458 -34.78 22.17 -15.72
N PRO A 459 -36.11 21.96 -15.82
CA PRO A 459 -37.00 22.94 -16.44
C PRO A 459 -36.86 24.34 -15.82
N GLY A 460 -36.57 25.35 -16.65
CA GLY A 460 -36.45 26.75 -16.22
C GLY A 460 -35.03 27.22 -15.90
N GLU A 461 -34.03 26.32 -15.91
CA GLU A 461 -32.63 26.72 -15.79
C GLU A 461 -32.12 27.33 -17.12
N THR A 462 -31.50 28.51 -17.05
CA THR A 462 -31.05 29.30 -18.22
C THR A 462 -29.53 29.46 -18.31
N LYS A 463 -28.78 29.13 -17.26
CA LYS A 463 -27.30 29.13 -17.32
C LYS A 463 -26.84 27.90 -18.08
N PRO A 464 -25.98 28.03 -19.12
CA PRO A 464 -25.46 26.86 -19.81
C PRO A 464 -24.62 26.03 -18.84
N TYR A 465 -24.94 24.74 -18.72
CA TYR A 465 -23.98 23.77 -18.23
C TYR A 465 -22.73 23.87 -19.10
N GLN A 466 -21.59 24.22 -18.50
CA GLN A 466 -20.31 24.10 -19.19
C GLN A 466 -20.10 22.61 -19.42
N GLN A 467 -20.09 22.21 -20.69
CA GLN A 467 -19.79 20.83 -21.04
C GLN A 467 -18.47 20.42 -20.39
N PRO A 468 -18.32 19.14 -19.98
CA PRO A 468 -17.02 18.60 -19.61
C PRO A 468 -16.04 18.95 -20.72
N TRP A 469 -14.86 19.46 -20.35
CA TRP A 469 -13.85 19.84 -21.31
C TRP A 469 -13.50 18.63 -22.19
N GLU A 470 -13.84 18.69 -23.48
CA GLU A 470 -13.34 17.74 -24.45
C GLU A 470 -11.94 18.20 -24.91
N PRO A 471 -10.92 17.33 -24.84
CA PRO A 471 -9.62 17.66 -25.39
C PRO A 471 -9.75 17.99 -26.88
N PRO A 472 -9.05 19.03 -27.37
CA PRO A 472 -9.05 19.34 -28.79
C PRO A 472 -8.58 18.12 -29.60
N LEU A 473 -9.15 17.96 -30.81
CA LEU A 473 -8.70 16.97 -31.78
C LEU A 473 -7.20 17.12 -32.02
N VAL A 474 -6.47 16.02 -31.80
CA VAL A 474 -5.04 15.95 -32.09
C VAL A 474 -4.86 15.51 -33.54
N GLU A 475 -3.88 16.10 -34.23
CA GLU A 475 -3.51 15.68 -35.58
C GLU A 475 -3.09 14.20 -35.60
N PRO A 476 -3.40 13.42 -36.66
CA PRO A 476 -3.17 11.97 -36.68
C PRO A 476 -1.74 11.59 -36.30
N ALA A 477 -0.73 12.25 -36.89
CA ALA A 477 0.68 11.96 -36.61
C ALA A 477 1.08 12.19 -35.14
N GLN A 478 0.50 13.20 -34.50
CA GLN A 478 0.75 13.49 -33.08
C GLN A 478 0.01 12.49 -32.18
N ALA A 479 -1.20 12.06 -32.56
CA ALA A 479 -1.92 11.00 -31.87
C ALA A 479 -1.16 9.66 -31.95
N GLU A 480 -0.64 9.30 -33.13
CA GLU A 480 0.20 8.10 -33.33
C GLU A 480 1.47 8.16 -32.48
N ALA A 481 2.20 9.28 -32.49
CA ALA A 481 3.39 9.47 -31.67
C ALA A 481 3.09 9.39 -30.16
N THR A 482 1.95 9.96 -29.73
CA THR A 482 1.51 9.90 -28.33
C THR A 482 1.21 8.48 -27.90
N VAL A 483 0.54 7.67 -28.74
CA VAL A 483 0.26 6.26 -28.44
C VAL A 483 1.56 5.47 -28.30
N VAL A 484 2.48 5.60 -29.26
CA VAL A 484 3.76 4.87 -29.22
C VAL A 484 4.58 5.26 -27.98
N ALA A 485 4.68 6.57 -27.68
CA ALA A 485 5.39 7.05 -26.51
C ALA A 485 4.74 6.57 -25.19
N SER A 486 3.42 6.65 -25.07
CA SER A 486 2.70 6.23 -23.86
C SER A 486 2.82 4.73 -23.60
N VAL A 487 2.79 3.91 -24.66
CA VAL A 487 3.00 2.46 -24.56
C VAL A 487 4.44 2.17 -24.11
N ALA A 488 5.43 2.84 -24.71
CA ALA A 488 6.84 2.67 -24.36
C ALA A 488 7.17 3.10 -22.92
N ASP A 489 6.62 4.22 -22.47
CA ASP A 489 6.83 4.76 -21.13
C ASP A 489 5.97 4.07 -20.06
N GLY A 490 5.00 3.25 -20.48
CA GLY A 490 4.03 2.60 -19.62
C GLY A 490 3.05 3.54 -18.91
N LYS A 491 3.01 4.82 -19.31
CA LYS A 491 2.22 5.90 -18.69
C LYS A 491 0.98 6.22 -19.52
N LEU A 492 -0.16 5.68 -19.10
CA LEU A 492 -1.43 5.76 -19.83
C LEU A 492 -2.34 6.84 -19.25
N HIS A 493 -1.87 8.09 -19.29
CA HIS A 493 -2.63 9.23 -18.79
C HIS A 493 -3.79 9.62 -19.72
N TRP A 494 -4.57 10.63 -19.32
CA TRP A 494 -5.69 11.18 -20.11
C TRP A 494 -5.32 11.52 -21.57
N THR A 495 -4.05 11.87 -21.86
CA THR A 495 -3.54 12.12 -23.21
C THR A 495 -3.58 10.89 -24.11
N PHE A 496 -3.32 9.70 -23.57
CA PHE A 496 -3.43 8.44 -24.29
C PHE A 496 -4.87 8.18 -24.73
N SER A 497 -5.81 8.36 -23.80
CA SER A 497 -7.25 8.26 -24.06
C SER A 497 -7.74 9.25 -25.13
N ALA A 498 -7.22 10.48 -25.14
CA ALA A 498 -7.52 11.48 -26.17
C ALA A 498 -6.92 11.13 -27.55
N ALA A 499 -5.72 10.52 -27.57
CA ALA A 499 -5.07 10.04 -28.78
C ALA A 499 -5.87 8.89 -29.42
N LEU A 500 -6.31 7.89 -28.64
CA LEU A 500 -7.16 6.79 -29.13
C LEU A 500 -8.48 7.30 -29.75
N ALA A 501 -9.12 8.27 -29.09
CA ALA A 501 -10.33 8.91 -29.61
C ALA A 501 -10.07 9.63 -30.94
N SER A 502 -8.94 10.33 -31.06
CA SER A 502 -8.53 11.01 -32.29
C SER A 502 -8.30 10.01 -33.44
N LEU A 503 -7.56 8.92 -33.19
CA LEU A 503 -7.31 7.87 -34.18
C LEU A 503 -8.62 7.22 -34.67
N THR A 504 -9.56 6.95 -33.76
CA THR A 504 -10.89 6.40 -34.10
C THR A 504 -11.65 7.30 -35.07
N ARG A 505 -11.60 8.63 -34.88
CA ARG A 505 -12.28 9.59 -35.76
C ARG A 505 -11.59 9.74 -37.12
N HIS A 506 -10.26 9.62 -37.17
CA HIS A 506 -9.48 9.73 -38.42
C HIS A 506 -9.54 8.46 -39.29
N GLY A 507 -9.80 7.30 -38.69
CA GLY A 507 -10.17 6.07 -39.41
C GLY A 507 -9.02 5.34 -40.12
N ARG A 508 -7.76 5.63 -39.77
CA ARG A 508 -6.56 4.94 -40.29
C ARG A 508 -5.57 4.66 -39.17
N LEU A 509 -4.85 3.55 -39.26
CA LEU A 509 -3.88 3.12 -38.26
C LEU A 509 -2.55 2.72 -38.88
N ALA A 510 -1.47 3.42 -38.53
CA ALA A 510 -0.13 3.03 -38.95
C ALA A 510 0.30 1.67 -38.32
N PRO A 511 1.08 0.83 -39.02
CA PRO A 511 1.51 -0.47 -38.50
C PRO A 511 2.20 -0.44 -37.12
N PRO A 512 3.13 0.50 -36.82
CA PRO A 512 3.78 0.56 -35.51
C PRO A 512 2.80 0.79 -34.36
N VAL A 513 1.73 1.56 -34.61
CA VAL A 513 0.68 1.81 -33.62
C VAL A 513 -0.17 0.56 -33.42
N ARG A 514 -0.51 -0.15 -34.50
CA ARG A 514 -1.23 -1.42 -34.43
C ARG A 514 -0.46 -2.47 -33.62
N ASP A 515 0.84 -2.58 -33.84
CA ASP A 515 1.70 -3.52 -33.11
C ASP A 515 1.77 -3.15 -31.63
N ALA A 516 1.99 -1.87 -31.30
CA ALA A 516 2.04 -1.36 -29.93
C ALA A 516 0.72 -1.59 -29.17
N LEU A 517 -0.42 -1.30 -29.82
CA LEU A 517 -1.74 -1.52 -29.22
C LEU A 517 -2.09 -3.00 -29.07
N THR A 518 -1.64 -3.86 -30.00
CA THR A 518 -1.83 -5.31 -29.90
C THR A 518 -1.02 -5.89 -28.74
N ALA A 519 0.23 -5.44 -28.58
CA ALA A 519 1.06 -5.80 -27.44
C ALA A 519 0.42 -5.34 -26.12
N LEU A 520 0.06 -4.06 -26.02
CA LEU A 520 -0.58 -3.49 -24.83
C LEU A 520 -1.89 -4.21 -24.47
N ARG A 521 -2.71 -4.56 -25.47
CA ARG A 521 -3.94 -5.33 -25.27
C ARG A 521 -3.68 -6.72 -24.69
N ALA A 522 -2.59 -7.37 -25.08
CA ALA A 522 -2.23 -8.71 -24.62
C ALA A 522 -1.54 -8.72 -23.24
N GLU A 523 -1.09 -7.57 -22.74
CA GLU A 523 -0.44 -7.48 -21.43
C GLU A 523 -1.38 -7.83 -20.28
N ASP A 524 -0.89 -8.69 -19.38
CA ASP A 524 -1.52 -9.02 -18.11
C ASP A 524 -1.23 -7.96 -17.04
N ARG A 525 -1.57 -6.71 -17.35
CA ARG A 525 -1.60 -5.61 -16.38
C ARG A 525 -2.84 -4.76 -16.58
N ARG A 526 -3.33 -4.14 -15.51
CA ARG A 526 -4.35 -3.09 -15.63
C ARG A 526 -3.74 -1.84 -16.25
N LEU A 527 -4.48 -1.24 -17.17
CA LEU A 527 -4.10 -0.03 -17.92
C LEU A 527 -4.55 1.26 -17.22
N SER A 528 -4.63 1.24 -15.88
CA SER A 528 -5.13 2.36 -15.08
C SER A 528 -4.06 2.94 -14.17
N GLU A 529 -4.18 4.24 -13.88
CA GLU A 529 -3.37 4.92 -12.86
C GLU A 529 -3.99 4.87 -11.45
N TYR A 530 -5.23 4.37 -11.33
CA TYR A 530 -5.90 4.21 -10.06
C TYR A 530 -5.51 2.90 -9.39
N GLY A 531 -5.49 2.90 -8.05
CA GLY A 531 -5.34 1.70 -7.22
C GLY A 531 -6.63 1.24 -6.55
N ASP A 532 -7.80 1.72 -7.00
CA ASP A 532 -9.10 1.37 -6.44
C ASP A 532 -10.06 0.79 -7.49
N TYR A 533 -11.37 0.71 -7.23
CA TYR A 533 -12.33 0.16 -8.18
C TYR A 533 -12.31 0.86 -9.55
N ARG A 534 -11.90 2.14 -9.62
CA ARG A 534 -11.78 2.89 -10.88
C ARG A 534 -10.71 2.28 -11.77
N ALA A 535 -9.76 1.53 -11.21
CA ALA A 535 -8.78 0.76 -11.97
C ALA A 535 -9.46 -0.21 -12.94
N PHE A 536 -10.56 -0.82 -12.51
CA PHE A 536 -11.33 -1.77 -13.30
C PHE A 536 -12.14 -1.07 -14.39
N LEU A 537 -12.82 0.02 -14.02
CA LEU A 537 -13.65 0.79 -14.95
C LEU A 537 -12.82 1.47 -16.04
N GLN A 538 -11.70 2.10 -15.65
CA GLN A 538 -10.80 2.79 -16.59
C GLN A 538 -10.09 1.80 -17.50
N ASP A 539 -9.64 0.64 -16.98
CA ASP A 539 -9.03 -0.39 -17.82
C ASP A 539 -10.01 -0.97 -18.83
N GLU A 540 -11.26 -1.24 -18.43
CA GLU A 540 -12.32 -1.67 -19.36
C GLU A 540 -12.57 -0.64 -20.46
N GLU A 541 -12.65 0.65 -20.09
CA GLU A 541 -12.83 1.74 -21.03
C GLU A 541 -11.65 1.86 -22.01
N ILE A 542 -10.41 1.83 -21.51
CA ILE A 542 -9.21 1.92 -22.33
C ILE A 542 -9.13 0.73 -23.28
N ARG A 543 -9.36 -0.49 -22.79
CA ARG A 543 -9.34 -1.70 -23.63
C ARG A 543 -10.43 -1.68 -24.69
N ALA A 544 -11.63 -1.20 -24.38
CA ALA A 544 -12.69 -1.01 -25.37
C ALA A 544 -12.30 0.02 -26.45
N ARG A 545 -11.61 1.11 -26.07
CA ARG A 545 -11.08 2.10 -27.04
C ARG A 545 -9.96 1.50 -27.90
N ILE A 546 -9.08 0.69 -27.33
CA ILE A 546 -8.04 -0.04 -28.07
C ILE A 546 -8.68 -0.98 -29.10
N ASP A 547 -9.68 -1.77 -28.69
CA ASP A 547 -10.41 -2.68 -29.58
C ASP A 547 -11.07 -1.92 -30.74
N ALA A 548 -11.67 -0.76 -30.47
CA ALA A 548 -12.27 0.09 -31.51
C ALA A 548 -11.22 0.61 -32.51
N VAL A 549 -10.04 1.02 -32.04
CA VAL A 549 -8.94 1.48 -32.91
C VAL A 549 -8.35 0.33 -33.72
N LEU A 550 -8.16 -0.86 -33.12
CA LEU A 550 -7.62 -2.03 -33.82
C LEU A 550 -8.57 -2.58 -34.90
N ALA A 551 -9.87 -2.32 -34.77
CA ALA A 551 -10.89 -2.66 -35.77
C ALA A 551 -10.89 -1.73 -37.01
N LEU A 552 -10.11 -0.64 -36.99
CA LEU A 552 -9.92 0.23 -38.16
C LEU A 552 -9.16 -0.51 -39.28
N PRO A 553 -9.39 -0.12 -40.55
CA PRO A 553 -8.73 -0.72 -41.71
C PRO A 553 -7.22 -0.49 -41.77
#